data_AF-A0A087A1J3-F1
#
_entry.id   AF-A0A087A1J3-F1
#
_cell.length_a   1.000
_cell.length_b   1.000
_cell.length_c   1.000
_cell.angle_alpha   90.00
_cell.angle_beta   90.00
_cell.angle_gamma   90.00
#
_symmetry.space_group_name_H-M   'P 1'
#
loop_
_entity.id
_entity.type
_entity.pdbx_description
1 polymer ?
#
loop_
_entity_poly.entity_id
_entity_poly.type
_entity_poly.pdbx_seq_one_letter_code
_entity_poly.pdbx_strand_id
1 'polypeptide(L)' 'MNDVISSKGIDNVSWDDFNQYPHQDVGSGNYVYRYDLPDDTHLLISGPNLDDPPMSVTFIGTDGTEIKLK' A
#
# COMPACT_ATOMS: atom_id res chain seq x y z
N MET A 1 1.57 -9.54 -7.73
CA MET A 1 1.78 -9.44 -6.26
C MET A 1 3.07 -8.67 -6.04
N ASN A 2 3.10 -7.65 -5.18
CA ASN A 2 4.30 -6.84 -4.97
C ASN A 2 5.42 -7.71 -4.33
N ASP A 3 6.67 -7.53 -4.79
CA ASP A 3 7.83 -8.34 -4.38
C ASP A 3 8.12 -8.19 -2.87
N VAL A 4 7.96 -6.98 -2.34
CA VAL A 4 8.12 -6.65 -0.91
C VAL A 4 7.18 -7.49 -0.05
N ILE A 5 5.88 -7.51 -0.38
CA ILE A 5 4.85 -8.24 0.37
C ILE A 5 5.13 -9.74 0.33
N SER A 6 5.58 -10.23 -0.83
CA SER A 6 5.89 -11.66 -1.03
C SER A 6 7.11 -12.09 -0.22
N SER A 7 8.10 -11.21 -0.05
CA SER A 7 9.34 -11.46 0.69
C SER A 7 9.19 -11.35 2.21
N LYS A 8 8.56 -10.27 2.69
CA LYS A 8 8.42 -9.99 4.13
C LYS A 8 7.17 -10.63 4.77
N GLY A 9 6.16 -10.93 3.96
CA GLY A 9 4.83 -11.28 4.44
C GLY A 9 4.01 -10.06 4.80
N ILE A 10 2.69 -10.12 4.55
CA ILE A 10 1.77 -8.98 4.64
C ILE A 10 1.68 -8.35 6.04
N ASP A 11 1.96 -9.12 7.10
CA ASP A 11 1.91 -8.61 8.48
C ASP A 11 3.19 -7.87 8.91
N ASN A 12 4.28 -8.00 8.15
CA ASN A 12 5.60 -7.42 8.49
C ASN A 12 6.00 -6.22 7.61
N VAL A 13 5.13 -5.79 6.69
CA VAL A 13 5.41 -4.63 5.85
C VAL A 13 5.19 -3.33 6.61
N SER A 14 5.99 -2.33 6.27
CA SER A 14 5.93 -0.97 6.79
C SER A 14 5.69 0.03 5.66
N TRP A 15 5.35 1.27 6.00
CA TRP A 15 5.18 2.36 5.03
C TRP A 15 6.45 2.61 4.21
N ASP A 16 7.62 2.50 4.86
CA ASP A 16 8.92 2.80 4.24
C ASP A 16 9.29 1.79 3.14
N ASP A 17 8.80 0.55 3.24
CA ASP A 17 9.07 -0.49 2.25
C ASP A 17 8.57 -0.12 0.83
N PHE A 18 7.63 0.82 0.75
CA PHE A 18 7.04 1.29 -0.49
C PHE A 18 7.52 2.68 -0.92
N ASN A 19 8.38 3.36 -0.14
CA ASN A 19 8.85 4.72 -0.43
C ASN A 19 9.64 4.83 -1.75
N GLN A 20 10.12 3.71 -2.29
CA GLN A 20 10.72 3.66 -3.62
C GLN A 20 9.73 3.94 -4.76
N TYR A 21 8.42 3.79 -4.52
CA TYR A 21 7.37 4.04 -5.50
C TYR A 21 6.83 5.47 -5.35
N PRO A 22 6.50 6.16 -6.47
CA PRO A 22 5.74 7.40 -6.41
C PRO A 22 4.45 7.18 -5.65
N HIS A 23 4.11 8.11 -4.76
CA HIS A 23 2.87 8.02 -3.99
C HIS A 23 2.21 9.37 -3.77
N GLN A 24 0.91 9.29 -3.50
CA GLN A 24 0.08 10.43 -3.15
C GLN A 24 -0.66 10.14 -1.84
N ASP A 25 -0.71 11.14 -0.96
CA ASP A 25 -1.63 11.14 0.17
C ASP A 25 -3.04 11.47 -0.30
N VAL A 26 -3.93 10.50 -0.13
CA VAL A 26 -5.35 10.58 -0.50
C VAL A 26 -6.26 10.49 0.73
N GLY A 27 -5.69 10.58 1.93
CA GLY A 27 -6.39 10.45 3.19
C GLY A 27 -7.20 11.68 3.59
N SER A 28 -8.20 11.46 4.43
CA SER A 28 -8.95 12.52 5.13
C SER A 28 -9.27 12.05 6.56
N GLY A 29 -8.29 12.17 7.45
CA GLY A 29 -8.36 11.75 8.85
C GLY A 29 -7.30 10.70 9.22
N ASN A 30 -7.21 9.61 8.45
CA ASN A 30 -6.12 8.63 8.54
C ASN A 30 -5.07 8.88 7.45
N TYR A 31 -3.86 8.36 7.66
CA TYR A 31 -2.88 8.27 6.58
C TYR A 31 -3.37 7.25 5.57
N VAL A 32 -3.51 7.67 4.32
CA VAL A 32 -3.87 6.80 3.20
C VAL A 32 -2.97 7.14 2.03
N TYR A 33 -2.01 6.27 1.76
CA TYR A 33 -1.06 6.46 0.67
C TYR A 33 -1.40 5.53 -0.48
N ARG A 34 -1.54 6.13 -1.66
CA ARG A 34 -1.70 5.43 -2.93
C ARG A 34 -0.36 5.46 -3.67
N TYR A 35 0.24 4.30 -3.85
CA TYR A 35 1.50 4.12 -4.55
C TYR A 35 1.24 3.65 -5.98
N ASP A 36 1.93 4.25 -6.94
CA ASP A 36 1.90 3.87 -8.34
C ASP A 36 2.98 2.80 -8.60
N LEU A 37 2.55 1.60 -9.03
CA LEU A 37 3.43 0.49 -9.34
C LEU A 37 3.79 0.46 -10.84
N PRO A 38 4.89 -0.20 -11.25
CA PRO A 38 5.36 -0.19 -12.64
C PRO A 38 4.38 -0.73 -13.68
N ASP A 39 3.43 -1.58 -13.28
CA ASP A 39 2.48 -2.25 -14.18
C ASP A 39 1.14 -1.50 -14.34
N ASP A 40 1.13 -0.17 -14.15
CA ASP A 40 -0.09 0.68 -14.09
C ASP A 40 -1.10 0.23 -13.02
N THR A 41 -0.62 -0.51 -12.02
CA THR A 41 -1.42 -0.95 -10.86
C THR A 41 -1.10 -0.07 -9.65
N HIS A 42 -1.94 -0.13 -8.62
CA HIS A 42 -1.75 0.69 -7.44
C HIS A 42 -1.75 -0.14 -6.16
N LEU A 43 -1.02 0.35 -5.16
CA LEU A 43 -1.10 -0.15 -3.81
C LEU A 43 -1.67 0.94 -2.92
N LEU A 44 -2.77 0.64 -2.24
CA LEU A 44 -3.38 1.51 -1.25
C LEU A 44 -3.04 0.97 0.13
N ILE A 45 -2.36 1.78 0.93
CA ILE A 45 -2.02 1.45 2.30
C ILE A 45 -2.58 2.50 3.23
N SER A 46 -3.19 2.07 4.34
CA SER A 46 -3.78 2.98 5.30
C SER A 46 -3.55 2.58 6.75
N GLY A 47 -3.52 3.59 7.62
CA GLY A 47 -3.35 3.40 9.05
C GLY A 47 -3.47 4.71 9.83
N PRO A 48 -3.58 4.61 11.17
CA PRO A 48 -3.78 5.77 12.03
C PRO A 48 -2.52 6.63 12.21
N ASN A 49 -1.33 6.08 11.98
CA ASN A 49 -0.04 6.76 12.06
C ASN A 49 0.99 6.03 11.18
N LEU A 50 2.19 6.62 11.03
CA LEU A 50 3.27 6.10 10.21
C LEU A 50 4.32 5.29 11.00
N ASP A 51 4.29 5.34 12.34
CA ASP A 51 5.21 4.63 13.22
C ASP A 51 4.82 3.15 13.39
N ASP A 52 3.53 2.84 13.29
CA ASP A 52 2.97 1.50 13.33
C ASP A 52 2.84 0.88 11.92
N PRO A 53 2.85 -0.46 11.81
CA PRO A 53 2.55 -1.15 10.56
C PRO A 53 1.18 -0.72 9.99
N PRO A 54 1.03 -0.66 8.66
CA PRO A 54 -0.24 -0.32 8.04
C PRO A 54 -1.37 -1.22 8.54
N MET A 55 -2.50 -0.60 8.84
CA MET A 55 -3.70 -1.30 9.29
C MET A 55 -4.36 -2.05 8.13
N SER A 56 -4.34 -1.47 6.92
CA SER A 56 -4.91 -2.09 5.74
C SER A 56 -4.01 -1.93 4.53
N VAL A 57 -3.98 -2.97 3.69
CA VAL A 57 -3.20 -3.04 2.46
C VAL A 57 -4.14 -3.57 1.38
N THR A 58 -4.33 -2.80 0.31
CA THR A 58 -5.21 -3.15 -0.82
C THR A 58 -4.46 -2.98 -2.12
N PHE A 59 -4.51 -3.99 -2.97
CA PHE A 59 -4.00 -3.92 -4.34
C PHE A 59 -5.12 -3.49 -5.28
N ILE A 60 -4.84 -2.57 -6.19
CA ILE A 60 -5.80 -2.06 -7.17
C ILE A 60 -5.27 -2.40 -8.57
N GLY A 61 -6.02 -3.23 -9.29
CA GLY A 61 -5.75 -3.60 -10.68
C GLY A 61 -5.97 -2.45 -11.65
N THR A 62 -5.47 -2.59 -12.88
CA THR A 62 -5.64 -1.61 -13.97
C THR A 62 -7.10 -1.41 -14.39
N ASP A 63 -7.96 -2.40 -14.14
CA ASP A 63 -9.40 -2.36 -14.34
C ASP A 63 -10.17 -1.73 -13.16
N GLY A 64 -9.45 -1.31 -12.12
CA GLY A 64 -10.02 -0.80 -10.88
C GLY A 64 -10.44 -1.90 -9.89
N THR A 65 -10.14 -3.18 -10.17
CA THR A 65 -10.45 -4.26 -9.24
C THR A 65 -9.62 -4.13 -7.97
N GLU A 66 -10.27 -4.09 -6.82
CA GLU A 66 -9.61 -4.00 -5.52
C GLU A 66 -9.49 -5.39 -4.86
N ILE A 67 -8.27 -5.75 -4.49
CA ILE A 67 -7.96 -6.98 -3.76
C ILE A 67 -7.42 -6.57 -2.39
N LYS A 68 -8.25 -6.74 -1.36
CA LYS A 68 -7.85 -6.50 0.03
C LYS A 68 -6.90 -7.61 0.48
N LEU A 69 -5.70 -7.22 0.89
CA LEU A 69 -4.65 -8.13 1.38
C LEU A 69 -4.60 -8.16 2.92
N LYS A 70 -4.99 -7.06 3.57
CA LYS A 70 -5.09 -6.88 5.02
C LYS A 70 -6.25 -5.95 5.37
#